data_AF-A0A6V8MKL2-F1
#
_entry.id   AF-A0A6V8MKL2-F1
#
_cell.length_a   1.000
_cell.length_b   1.000
_cell.length_c   1.000
_cell.angle_alpha   90.00
_cell.angle_beta   90.00
_cell.angle_gamma   90.00
#
_symmetry.space_group_name_H-M   'P 1'
#
loop_
_entity.id
_entity.type
_entity.pdbx_description
1 polymer ?
#
loop_
_entity_poly.entity_id
_entity_poly.type
_entity_poly.pdbx_seq_one_letter_code
_entity_poly.pdbx_strand_id
1 'polypeptide(L)'
;MSIVFGIDFGTTNSALSIYRDNRVEVIPIDELNPGSSLMRSVLYFTEDHEVFAGQEAIAQYVSEGAAGRFMQSIKTFLPNRSFEGTEVFGKKYGIEDLVAVILRKIKAKGEAYLGCTVDSVVLGRPVVFSEDPEKDALAQARLEKAARAAGFRRIFFQLEPVAAALSFEQSLAAGTERVVFIGDFGGGTSDFSVIRVRGGAFERSDRHSDVLAVGGVYTAGDKFDSQIMWEKIARHFGRGVRYRGMGKEEYFDIPLSIISTLCQWHRIPLLRTRKIREQIRLIKNAATDRQAIENLEHLIGDNYGFFLFQSIEKAKCELSERDEARVCFKERDLVLNEEITKKEFEEMNGGNLSQIAHCIDEVVRKSGLTHRDIDTVFLTGGTSKIPVIRRLFEERFGAGKLEQKDAFTSVVHGLGASVPLFA
;
A
#
# COMPACT_ATOMS: atom_id res chain seq x y z
N MET A 1 31.85 -15.51 -3.53
CA MET A 1 30.76 -14.69 -4.09
C MET A 1 29.62 -14.70 -3.08
N SER A 2 29.23 -13.52 -2.56
CA SER A 2 28.29 -13.44 -1.44
C SER A 2 26.86 -13.62 -1.90
N ILE A 3 26.08 -14.38 -1.13
CA ILE A 3 24.63 -14.41 -1.24
C ILE A 3 24.09 -13.02 -0.87
N VAL A 4 23.16 -12.51 -1.67
CA VAL A 4 22.51 -11.20 -1.45
C VAL A 4 21.00 -11.37 -1.56
N PHE A 5 20.26 -10.74 -0.66
CA PHE A 5 18.80 -10.68 -0.74
C PHE A 5 18.35 -9.48 -1.59
N GLY A 6 17.34 -9.67 -2.43
CA GLY A 6 16.57 -8.58 -3.02
C GLY A 6 15.24 -8.48 -2.29
N ILE A 7 14.96 -7.36 -1.62
CA ILE A 7 13.70 -7.18 -0.89
C ILE A 7 12.92 -6.02 -1.50
N ASP A 8 11.74 -6.34 -2.01
CA ASP A 8 10.71 -5.36 -2.31
C ASP A 8 9.83 -5.19 -1.07
N PHE A 9 10.02 -4.09 -0.33
CA PHE A 9 9.17 -3.72 0.79
C PHE A 9 8.07 -2.79 0.28
N GLY A 10 6.93 -3.35 -0.12
CA GLY A 10 5.78 -2.60 -0.60
C GLY A 10 4.82 -2.16 0.50
N THR A 11 3.93 -1.22 0.18
CA THR A 11 2.92 -0.68 1.11
C THR A 11 1.93 -1.73 1.60
N THR A 12 1.53 -2.64 0.71
CA THR A 12 0.53 -3.69 0.98
C THR A 12 1.15 -5.07 1.08
N ASN A 13 2.10 -5.38 0.21
CA ASN A 13 2.79 -6.66 0.12
C ASN A 13 4.29 -6.45 0.04
N SER A 14 5.06 -7.43 0.51
CA SER A 14 6.51 -7.50 0.38
C SER A 14 6.91 -8.82 -0.24
N ALA A 15 8.08 -8.87 -0.88
CA ALA A 15 8.62 -10.06 -1.51
C ALA A 15 10.13 -10.18 -1.29
N LEU A 16 10.65 -11.40 -1.43
CA LEU A 16 12.08 -11.72 -1.30
C LEU A 16 12.60 -12.48 -2.52
N SER A 17 13.73 -12.05 -3.04
CA SER A 17 14.58 -12.81 -3.95
C SER A 17 15.95 -13.06 -3.36
N ILE A 18 16.60 -14.11 -3.86
CA ILE A 18 17.94 -14.52 -3.47
C ILE A 18 18.80 -14.50 -4.73
N TYR A 19 19.89 -13.73 -4.68
CA TYR A 19 20.96 -13.81 -5.66
C TYR A 19 22.07 -14.74 -5.16
N ARG A 20 22.35 -15.80 -5.92
CA ARG A 20 23.43 -16.76 -5.66
C ARG A 20 23.94 -17.34 -6.98
N ASP A 21 25.26 -17.42 -7.15
CA ASP A 21 25.92 -18.01 -8.32
C ASP A 21 25.42 -17.46 -9.67
N ASN A 22 25.26 -16.12 -9.73
CA ASN A 22 24.72 -15.41 -10.88
C ASN A 22 23.29 -15.82 -11.30
N ARG A 23 22.52 -16.36 -10.37
CA ARG A 23 21.11 -16.70 -10.53
C ARG A 23 20.29 -15.97 -9.49
N VAL A 24 19.07 -15.65 -9.88
CA VAL A 24 18.06 -15.05 -9.01
C VAL A 24 16.93 -16.03 -8.84
N GLU A 25 16.50 -16.22 -7.60
CA GLU A 25 15.36 -17.03 -7.23
C GLU A 25 14.42 -16.20 -6.37
N VAL A 26 13.14 -16.11 -6.75
CA VAL A 26 12.10 -15.52 -5.90
C VAL A 26 11.50 -16.63 -5.05
N ILE A 27 11.46 -16.45 -3.73
CA ILE A 27 11.04 -17.52 -2.81
C ILE A 27 9.75 -17.15 -2.06
N PRO A 28 8.90 -18.13 -1.74
CA PRO A 28 7.75 -17.91 -0.86
C PRO A 28 8.24 -17.58 0.56
N ILE A 29 7.71 -16.49 1.12
CA ILE A 29 8.07 -16.00 2.46
C ILE A 29 6.90 -15.95 3.44
N ASP A 30 5.71 -16.36 3.02
CA ASP A 30 4.52 -16.45 3.86
C ASP A 30 3.98 -17.89 3.89
N GLU A 31 4.15 -18.57 5.02
CA GLU A 31 3.76 -19.98 5.20
C GLU A 31 2.24 -20.17 5.22
N LEU A 32 1.49 -19.15 5.60
CA LEU A 32 0.03 -19.19 5.65
C LEU A 32 -0.61 -18.76 4.32
N ASN A 33 0.20 -18.51 3.29
CA ASN A 33 -0.24 -18.21 1.93
C ASN A 33 0.50 -19.09 0.90
N PRO A 34 0.35 -20.44 0.98
CA PRO A 34 1.05 -21.36 0.10
C PRO A 34 0.62 -21.13 -1.36
N GLY A 35 1.59 -20.81 -2.22
CA GLY A 35 1.37 -20.49 -3.64
C GLY A 35 1.57 -19.03 -4.01
N SER A 36 1.79 -18.14 -3.02
CA SER A 36 2.22 -16.77 -3.25
C SER A 36 3.68 -16.56 -2.81
N SER A 37 4.43 -15.80 -3.61
CA SER A 37 5.74 -15.26 -3.23
C SER A 37 5.64 -14.01 -2.35
N LEU A 38 4.41 -13.54 -2.07
CA LEU A 38 4.13 -12.28 -1.40
C LEU A 38 3.74 -12.50 0.07
N MET A 39 4.28 -11.65 0.95
CA MET A 39 3.89 -11.54 2.35
C MET A 39 3.17 -10.20 2.57
N ARG A 40 2.07 -10.19 3.33
CA ARG A 40 1.37 -8.92 3.67
C ARG A 40 2.28 -7.99 4.50
N SER A 41 2.33 -6.71 4.13
CA SER A 41 3.09 -5.67 4.86
C SER A 41 2.30 -5.12 6.06
N VAL A 42 1.92 -6.01 6.97
CA VAL A 42 1.12 -5.71 8.16
C VAL A 42 1.87 -6.11 9.44
N LEU A 43 1.52 -5.49 10.55
CA LEU A 43 1.96 -5.88 11.89
C LEU A 43 0.77 -6.03 12.83
N TYR A 44 0.87 -6.99 13.74
CA TYR A 44 -0.05 -7.13 14.86
C TYR A 44 0.74 -7.21 16.17
N PHE A 45 0.37 -6.39 17.14
CA PHE A 45 0.94 -6.38 18.48
C PHE A 45 -0.11 -6.83 19.49
N THR A 46 0.25 -7.79 20.33
CA THR A 46 -0.61 -8.25 21.44
C THR A 46 -0.39 -7.39 22.69
N GLU A 47 -1.30 -7.49 23.66
CA GLU A 47 -1.13 -6.86 24.98
C GLU A 47 0.11 -7.39 25.71
N ASP A 48 0.47 -8.65 25.46
CA ASP A 48 1.68 -9.32 25.98
C ASP A 48 2.98 -8.92 25.25
N HIS A 49 2.91 -7.89 24.39
CA HIS A 49 4.03 -7.34 23.61
C HIS A 49 4.64 -8.29 22.57
N GLU A 50 3.95 -9.37 22.19
CA GLU A 50 4.32 -10.16 21.03
C GLU A 50 4.04 -9.38 19.74
N VAL A 51 4.85 -9.64 18.71
CA VAL A 51 4.73 -8.95 17.42
C VAL A 51 4.71 -9.95 16.28
N PHE A 52 3.63 -9.93 15.52
CA PHE A 52 3.42 -10.75 14.34
C PHE A 52 3.48 -9.89 13.07
N ALA A 53 3.84 -10.50 11.95
CA ALA A 53 3.89 -9.86 10.64
C ALA A 53 3.32 -10.78 9.56
N GLY A 54 2.91 -10.23 8.41
CA GLY A 54 2.39 -11.04 7.30
C GLY A 54 0.99 -11.60 7.57
N GLN A 55 0.66 -12.71 6.92
CA GLN A 55 -0.62 -13.38 7.13
C GLN A 55 -0.81 -13.87 8.58
N GLU A 56 0.29 -14.19 9.28
CA GLU A 56 0.27 -14.57 10.70
C GLU A 56 -0.29 -13.42 11.57
N ALA A 57 0.07 -12.17 11.29
CA ALA A 57 -0.50 -11.03 11.99
C ALA A 57 -2.02 -10.91 11.82
N ILE A 58 -2.53 -11.19 10.61
CA ILE A 58 -3.96 -11.17 10.32
C ILE A 58 -4.65 -12.32 11.07
N ALA A 59 -4.10 -13.53 10.98
CA ALA A 59 -4.66 -14.70 11.64
C ALA A 59 -4.75 -14.50 13.16
N GLN A 60 -3.68 -14.01 13.79
CA GLN A 60 -3.66 -13.75 15.23
C GLN A 60 -4.65 -12.65 15.62
N TYR A 61 -4.65 -11.53 14.90
CA TYR A 61 -5.59 -10.42 15.14
C TYR A 61 -7.06 -10.86 15.11
N VAL A 62 -7.42 -11.71 14.13
CA VAL A 62 -8.77 -12.24 14.01
C VAL A 62 -9.08 -13.22 15.15
N SER A 63 -8.14 -14.12 15.48
CA SER A 63 -8.34 -15.13 16.52
C SER A 63 -8.49 -14.54 17.92
N GLU A 64 -7.82 -13.40 18.19
CA GLU A 64 -7.90 -12.67 19.45
C GLU A 64 -9.04 -11.65 19.48
N GLY A 65 -9.96 -11.69 18.51
CA GLY A 65 -11.13 -10.82 18.47
C GLY A 65 -10.77 -9.34 18.39
N ALA A 66 -9.70 -9.01 17.66
CA ALA A 66 -9.20 -7.64 17.50
C ALA A 66 -8.80 -6.93 18.82
N ALA A 67 -8.35 -7.66 19.84
CA ALA A 67 -7.95 -7.06 21.11
C ALA A 67 -6.69 -6.18 21.00
N GLY A 68 -5.71 -6.60 20.20
CA GLY A 68 -4.41 -5.93 20.11
C GLY A 68 -4.34 -4.74 19.14
N ARG A 69 -3.10 -4.32 18.83
CA ARG A 69 -2.81 -3.21 17.90
C ARG A 69 -2.41 -3.73 16.53
N PHE A 70 -3.29 -3.58 15.55
CA PHE A 70 -3.01 -3.88 14.14
C PHE A 70 -2.50 -2.64 13.38
N MET A 71 -1.55 -2.84 12.44
CA MET A 71 -0.93 -1.80 11.62
C MET A 71 -0.73 -2.25 10.17
N GLN A 72 -0.98 -1.37 9.20
CA GLN A 72 -0.79 -1.57 7.76
C GLN A 72 -0.39 -0.27 7.08
N SER A 73 0.04 -0.36 5.82
CA SER A 73 0.48 0.80 5.02
C SER A 73 1.61 1.60 5.68
N ILE A 74 2.48 0.92 6.45
CA ILE A 74 3.57 1.56 7.22
C ILE A 74 4.54 2.30 6.29
N LYS A 75 4.80 1.77 5.07
CA LYS A 75 5.66 2.39 4.04
C LYS A 75 5.24 3.83 3.73
N THR A 76 3.94 4.14 3.71
CA THR A 76 3.40 5.47 3.39
C THR A 76 3.83 6.55 4.40
N PHE A 77 4.21 6.17 5.62
CA PHE A 77 4.64 7.10 6.65
C PHE A 77 6.14 7.40 6.63
N LEU A 78 6.94 6.68 5.83
CA LEU A 78 8.38 6.92 5.69
C LEU A 78 8.72 8.39 5.37
N PRO A 79 8.10 9.05 4.37
CA PRO A 79 8.37 10.47 4.06
C PRO A 79 7.73 11.46 5.05
N ASN A 80 6.89 11.02 5.99
CA ASN A 80 6.14 11.91 6.88
C ASN A 80 6.99 12.37 8.09
N ARG A 81 7.39 13.65 8.09
CA ARG A 81 8.14 14.28 9.20
C ARG A 81 7.36 14.34 10.52
N SER A 82 6.04 14.53 10.44
CA SER A 82 5.19 14.66 11.62
C SER A 82 4.93 13.33 12.32
N PHE A 83 5.28 12.22 11.67
CA PHE A 83 5.16 10.89 12.22
C PHE A 83 6.55 10.28 12.43
N GLU A 84 7.00 10.25 13.67
CA GLU A 84 8.26 9.62 14.07
C GLU A 84 8.04 8.19 14.59
N GLY A 85 6.83 7.87 15.01
CA GLY A 85 6.50 6.60 15.62
C GLY A 85 5.15 6.63 16.32
N THR A 86 4.91 5.59 17.10
CA THR A 86 3.66 5.40 17.83
C THR A 86 3.92 4.65 19.13
N GLU A 87 2.98 4.75 20.05
CA GLU A 87 3.02 4.02 21.30
C GLU A 87 2.08 2.82 21.21
N VAL A 88 2.59 1.65 21.57
CA VAL A 88 1.85 0.38 21.58
C VAL A 88 1.98 -0.21 22.98
N PHE A 89 0.87 -0.26 23.71
CA PHE A 89 0.81 -0.77 25.09
C PHE A 89 1.86 -0.18 26.04
N GLY A 90 2.12 1.13 25.96
CA GLY A 90 3.12 1.81 26.82
C GLY A 90 4.56 1.73 26.32
N LYS A 91 4.82 1.00 25.23
CA LYS A 91 6.12 0.94 24.57
C LYS A 91 6.14 1.81 23.32
N LYS A 92 7.15 2.68 23.22
CA LYS A 92 7.36 3.52 22.03
C LYS A 92 8.03 2.69 20.93
N TYR A 93 7.48 2.78 19.73
CA TYR A 93 8.05 2.22 18.51
C TYR A 93 8.26 3.36 17.52
N GLY A 94 9.51 3.57 17.10
CA GLY A 94 9.82 4.43 15.96
C GLY A 94 9.33 3.80 14.66
N ILE A 95 9.12 4.62 13.62
CA ILE A 95 8.74 4.07 12.32
C ILE A 95 9.79 3.10 11.77
N GLU A 96 11.08 3.37 12.02
CA GLU A 96 12.17 2.47 11.62
C GLU A 96 12.11 1.14 12.38
N ASP A 97 11.66 1.13 13.63
CA ASP A 97 11.49 -0.10 14.41
C ASP A 97 10.36 -0.95 13.82
N LEU A 98 9.24 -0.33 13.46
CA LEU A 98 8.11 -1.02 12.83
C LEU A 98 8.54 -1.66 11.50
N VAL A 99 9.24 -0.92 10.65
CA VAL A 99 9.76 -1.45 9.38
C VAL A 99 10.80 -2.54 9.62
N ALA A 100 11.67 -2.38 10.63
CA ALA A 100 12.68 -3.37 10.98
C ALA A 100 12.08 -4.71 11.41
N VAL A 101 10.91 -4.72 12.09
CA VAL A 101 10.21 -5.96 12.43
C VAL A 101 9.84 -6.75 11.16
N ILE A 102 9.26 -6.07 10.16
CA ILE A 102 8.89 -6.70 8.89
C ILE A 102 10.13 -7.24 8.19
N LEU A 103 11.15 -6.40 8.01
CA LEU A 103 12.40 -6.79 7.33
C LEU A 103 13.11 -7.95 8.04
N ARG A 104 13.08 -7.99 9.37
CA ARG A 104 13.68 -9.09 10.17
C ARG A 104 12.94 -10.40 9.93
N LYS A 105 11.60 -10.37 9.83
CA LYS A 105 10.81 -11.58 9.51
C LYS A 105 11.14 -12.09 8.10
N ILE A 106 11.20 -11.21 7.11
CA ILE A 106 11.58 -11.57 5.72
C ILE A 106 13.01 -12.14 5.71
N LYS A 107 13.95 -11.47 6.37
CA LYS A 107 15.34 -11.96 6.51
C LYS A 107 15.38 -13.36 7.12
N ALA A 108 14.71 -13.58 8.24
CA ALA A 108 14.69 -14.87 8.93
C ALA A 108 14.13 -15.99 8.05
N LYS A 109 13.09 -15.72 7.24
CA LYS A 109 12.56 -16.68 6.27
C LYS A 109 13.58 -17.01 5.17
N GLY A 110 14.25 -16.00 4.62
CA GLY A 110 15.32 -16.21 3.64
C GLY A 110 16.51 -16.99 4.19
N GLU A 111 16.95 -16.69 5.41
CA GLU A 111 18.04 -17.40 6.07
C GLU A 111 17.66 -18.84 6.41
N ALA A 112 16.42 -19.09 6.85
CA ALA A 112 15.90 -20.43 7.07
C ALA A 112 15.83 -21.24 5.76
N TYR A 113 15.43 -20.62 4.65
CA TYR A 113 15.42 -21.26 3.33
C TYR A 113 16.83 -21.68 2.86
N LEU A 114 17.84 -20.86 3.15
CA LEU A 114 19.23 -21.13 2.76
C LEU A 114 20.02 -21.98 3.75
N GLY A 115 19.60 -22.03 5.01
CA GLY A 115 20.37 -22.64 6.10
C GLY A 115 21.62 -21.84 6.50
N CYS A 116 21.71 -20.55 6.14
CA CYS A 116 22.84 -19.69 6.48
C CYS A 116 22.42 -18.22 6.69
N THR A 117 23.26 -17.45 7.39
CA THR A 117 23.03 -16.02 7.61
C THR A 117 23.38 -15.18 6.39
N VAL A 118 22.61 -14.12 6.12
CA VAL A 118 22.82 -13.21 5.00
C VAL A 118 22.88 -11.76 5.49
N ASP A 119 24.02 -11.11 5.25
CA ASP A 119 24.31 -9.75 5.72
C ASP A 119 24.05 -8.66 4.66
N SER A 120 23.69 -9.06 3.44
CA SER A 120 23.61 -8.18 2.27
C SER A 120 22.21 -8.11 1.69
N VAL A 121 21.75 -6.90 1.39
CA VAL A 121 20.44 -6.66 0.78
C VAL A 121 20.47 -5.56 -0.27
N VAL A 122 19.74 -5.77 -1.37
CA VAL A 122 19.28 -4.74 -2.31
C VAL A 122 17.82 -4.45 -1.98
N LEU A 123 17.53 -3.22 -1.55
CA LEU A 123 16.18 -2.76 -1.23
C LEU A 123 15.60 -2.01 -2.41
N GLY A 124 14.36 -2.37 -2.78
CA GLY A 124 13.55 -1.57 -3.68
C GLY A 124 13.17 -0.24 -3.03
N ARG A 125 13.27 0.85 -3.80
CA ARG A 125 12.61 2.12 -3.48
C ARG A 125 11.84 2.66 -4.69
N PRO A 126 10.73 3.39 -4.46
CA PRO A 126 10.10 4.16 -5.53
C PRO A 126 11.08 5.23 -6.05
N VAL A 127 10.85 5.74 -7.27
CA VAL A 127 11.74 6.80 -7.77
C VAL A 127 11.60 8.07 -6.95
N VAL A 128 10.39 8.35 -6.47
CA VAL A 128 10.11 9.50 -5.61
C VAL A 128 9.18 9.04 -4.48
N PHE A 129 9.68 8.94 -3.24
CA PHE A 129 8.85 8.78 -2.03
C PHE A 129 8.02 10.04 -1.75
N SER A 130 8.53 11.21 -2.16
CA SER A 130 7.83 12.51 -2.07
C SER A 130 8.44 13.51 -3.05
N GLU A 131 7.62 14.34 -3.70
CA GLU A 131 8.10 15.41 -4.59
C GLU A 131 9.00 16.44 -3.90
N ASP A 132 8.94 16.47 -2.56
CA ASP A 132 9.87 17.22 -1.70
C ASP A 132 11.17 16.42 -1.51
N PRO A 133 12.32 16.90 -2.04
CA PRO A 133 13.59 16.19 -1.99
C PRO A 133 14.05 15.85 -0.57
N GLU A 134 13.71 16.69 0.42
CA GLU A 134 14.11 16.41 1.80
C GLU A 134 13.27 15.31 2.44
N LYS A 135 11.99 15.17 2.06
CA LYS A 135 11.13 14.07 2.50
C LYS A 135 11.49 12.77 1.80
N ASP A 136 11.92 12.84 0.55
CA ASP A 136 12.44 11.68 -0.18
C ASP A 136 13.70 11.11 0.48
N ALA A 137 14.68 11.97 0.75
CA ALA A 137 15.91 11.60 1.44
C ALA A 137 15.63 11.02 2.84
N LEU A 138 14.67 11.61 3.57
CA LEU A 138 14.23 11.10 4.87
C LEU A 138 13.65 9.68 4.77
N ALA A 139 12.81 9.42 3.77
CA ALA A 139 12.19 8.11 3.58
C ALA A 139 13.24 7.02 3.31
N GLN A 140 14.21 7.29 2.44
CA GLN A 140 15.32 6.37 2.18
C GLN A 140 16.19 6.15 3.43
N ALA A 141 16.54 7.22 4.15
CA ALA A 141 17.35 7.12 5.38
C ALA A 141 16.66 6.29 6.47
N ARG A 142 15.34 6.46 6.64
CA ARG A 142 14.53 5.65 7.57
C ARG A 142 14.50 4.19 7.16
N LEU A 143 14.36 3.90 5.87
CA LEU A 143 14.39 2.53 5.35
C LEU A 143 15.76 1.86 5.52
N GLU A 144 16.86 2.59 5.30
CA GLU A 144 18.23 2.11 5.55
C GLU A 144 18.43 1.78 7.03
N LYS A 145 18.02 2.69 7.93
CA LYS A 145 18.12 2.50 9.39
C LYS A 145 17.30 1.29 9.85
N ALA A 146 16.11 1.08 9.29
CA ALA A 146 15.30 -0.10 9.55
C ALA A 146 15.99 -1.40 9.08
N ALA A 147 16.62 -1.39 7.90
CA ALA A 147 17.37 -2.53 7.39
C ALA A 147 18.61 -2.85 8.25
N ARG A 148 19.32 -1.84 8.74
CA ARG A 148 20.40 -2.03 9.72
C ARG A 148 19.87 -2.65 11.01
N ALA A 149 18.74 -2.16 11.53
CA ALA A 149 18.09 -2.71 12.72
C ALA A 149 17.51 -4.13 12.51
N ALA A 150 17.23 -4.52 11.27
CA ALA A 150 16.87 -5.88 10.90
C ALA A 150 18.08 -6.83 10.81
N GLY A 151 19.31 -6.28 10.85
CA GLY A 151 20.56 -7.04 10.87
C GLY A 151 21.28 -7.12 9.51
N PHE A 152 20.95 -6.28 8.54
CA PHE A 152 21.75 -6.15 7.31
C PHE A 152 22.93 -5.19 7.52
N ARG A 153 24.10 -5.54 6.97
CA ARG A 153 25.34 -4.75 7.07
C ARG A 153 25.63 -3.99 5.78
N ARG A 154 25.46 -4.65 4.64
CA ARG A 154 25.67 -4.08 3.29
C ARG A 154 24.30 -3.87 2.65
N ILE A 155 23.91 -2.61 2.54
CA ILE A 155 22.59 -2.21 2.07
C ILE A 155 22.79 -1.41 0.79
N PHE A 156 22.15 -1.86 -0.28
CA PHE A 156 22.09 -1.18 -1.56
C PHE A 156 20.65 -0.80 -1.85
N PHE A 157 20.45 0.27 -2.62
CA PHE A 157 19.13 0.68 -3.08
C PHE A 157 19.07 0.57 -4.60
N GLN A 158 17.95 0.08 -5.09
CA GLN A 158 17.63 0.08 -6.50
C GLN A 158 16.24 0.68 -6.69
N LEU A 159 16.08 1.45 -7.76
CA LEU A 159 14.78 1.97 -8.14
C LEU A 159 13.88 0.79 -8.55
N GLU A 160 12.73 0.66 -7.91
CA GLU A 160 11.71 -0.36 -8.23
C GLU A 160 11.42 -0.46 -9.73
N PRO A 161 11.22 0.65 -10.48
CA PRO A 161 10.95 0.51 -11.90
C PRO A 161 12.18 0.13 -12.73
N VAL A 162 13.40 0.48 -12.30
CA VAL A 162 14.63 0.00 -12.94
C VAL A 162 14.80 -1.50 -12.71
N ALA A 163 14.48 -1.99 -11.51
CA ALA A 163 14.45 -3.42 -11.22
C ALA A 163 13.43 -4.15 -12.10
N ALA A 164 12.20 -3.65 -12.20
CA ALA A 164 11.19 -4.21 -13.08
C ALA A 164 11.66 -4.24 -14.56
N ALA A 165 12.29 -3.15 -15.01
CA ALA A 165 12.85 -3.04 -16.36
C ALA A 165 13.97 -4.06 -16.63
N LEU A 166 14.88 -4.29 -15.67
CA LEU A 166 15.94 -5.29 -15.77
C LEU A 166 15.39 -6.70 -16.00
N SER A 167 14.32 -7.06 -15.30
CA SER A 167 13.66 -8.35 -15.50
C SER A 167 13.04 -8.46 -16.90
N PHE A 168 12.55 -7.35 -17.46
CA PHE A 168 11.99 -7.33 -18.81
C PHE A 168 13.07 -7.38 -19.90
N GLU A 169 14.20 -6.71 -19.69
CA GLU A 169 15.33 -6.71 -20.62
C GLU A 169 15.89 -8.09 -20.91
N GLN A 170 15.93 -8.97 -19.91
CA GLN A 170 16.37 -10.35 -20.08
C GLN A 170 15.47 -11.13 -21.06
N SER A 171 14.24 -10.67 -21.29
CA SER A 171 13.34 -11.27 -22.28
C SER A 171 13.48 -10.69 -23.70
N LEU A 172 14.23 -9.59 -23.86
CA LEU A 172 14.41 -8.93 -25.15
C LEU A 172 15.63 -9.49 -25.90
N ALA A 173 15.51 -9.61 -27.22
CA ALA A 173 16.63 -9.94 -28.08
C ALA A 173 17.71 -8.84 -28.04
N ALA A 174 18.98 -9.24 -28.09
CA ALA A 174 20.11 -8.32 -28.04
C ALA A 174 20.01 -7.22 -29.12
N GLY A 175 20.24 -5.96 -28.72
CA GLY A 175 20.15 -4.79 -29.60
C GLY A 175 18.73 -4.24 -29.80
N THR A 176 17.69 -4.90 -29.28
CA THR A 176 16.32 -4.37 -29.33
C THR A 176 16.14 -3.29 -28.27
N GLU A 177 15.75 -2.09 -28.69
CA GLU A 177 15.32 -1.01 -27.80
C GLU A 177 13.80 -0.99 -27.70
N ARG A 178 13.27 -0.78 -26.49
CA ARG A 178 11.85 -0.53 -26.24
C ARG A 178 11.70 0.60 -25.23
N VAL A 179 10.64 1.40 -25.37
CA VAL A 179 10.21 2.34 -24.34
C VAL A 179 9.05 1.74 -23.56
N VAL A 180 9.24 1.62 -22.26
CA VAL A 180 8.32 0.93 -21.36
C VAL A 180 7.75 1.94 -20.38
N PHE A 181 6.43 1.98 -20.27
CA PHE A 181 5.73 2.67 -19.19
C PHE A 181 5.42 1.66 -18.09
N ILE A 182 5.74 2.00 -16.84
CA ILE A 182 5.45 1.17 -15.67
C ILE A 182 4.53 1.96 -14.75
N GLY A 183 3.36 1.41 -14.44
CA GLY A 183 2.44 1.93 -13.43
C GLY A 183 2.29 0.94 -12.27
N ASP A 184 2.74 1.33 -11.08
CA ASP A 184 2.61 0.58 -9.83
C ASP A 184 1.50 1.17 -8.97
N PHE A 185 0.46 0.38 -8.71
CA PHE A 185 -0.69 0.78 -7.94
C PHE A 185 -0.78 0.05 -6.59
N GLY A 186 -0.18 0.62 -5.56
CA GLY A 186 -0.22 0.09 -4.19
C GLY A 186 -1.57 0.30 -3.47
N GLY A 187 -1.55 0.14 -2.14
CA GLY A 187 -2.64 0.56 -1.26
C GLY A 187 -2.66 2.08 -1.04
N GLY A 188 -1.50 2.70 -0.84
CA GLY A 188 -1.41 4.13 -0.49
C GLY A 188 -1.02 5.08 -1.63
N THR A 189 -0.26 4.60 -2.61
CA THR A 189 0.31 5.42 -3.70
C THR A 189 0.14 4.74 -5.06
N SER A 190 0.07 5.56 -6.10
CA SER A 190 0.22 5.11 -7.49
C SER A 190 1.45 5.80 -8.07
N ASP A 191 2.41 5.01 -8.52
CA ASP A 191 3.73 5.45 -8.97
C ASP A 191 3.92 5.11 -10.45
N PHE A 192 4.48 6.03 -11.22
CA PHE A 192 4.60 5.95 -12.67
C PHE A 192 6.02 6.24 -13.12
N SER A 193 6.47 5.51 -14.13
CA SER A 193 7.78 5.75 -14.75
C SER A 193 7.77 5.39 -16.23
N VAL A 194 8.62 6.10 -16.98
CA VAL A 194 8.94 5.77 -18.37
C VAL A 194 10.42 5.43 -18.43
N ILE A 195 10.73 4.23 -18.91
CA ILE A 195 12.08 3.70 -18.99
C ILE A 195 12.37 3.25 -20.42
N ARG A 196 13.57 3.59 -20.90
CA ARG A 196 14.12 3.04 -22.13
C ARG A 196 14.93 1.79 -21.78
N VAL A 197 14.54 0.64 -22.34
CA VAL A 197 15.21 -0.63 -22.12
C VAL A 197 15.93 -1.09 -23.37
N ARG A 198 17.09 -1.74 -23.22
CA ARG A 198 17.90 -2.25 -24.32
C ARG A 198 18.33 -3.69 -24.06
N GLY A 199 17.91 -4.62 -24.91
CA GLY A 199 18.32 -6.02 -24.82
C GLY A 199 19.84 -6.18 -24.92
N GLY A 200 20.45 -6.87 -23.97
CA GLY A 200 21.90 -7.11 -23.92
C GLY A 200 22.76 -6.00 -23.30
N ALA A 201 22.17 -4.95 -22.72
CA ALA A 201 22.89 -3.83 -22.10
C ALA A 201 23.32 -4.06 -20.62
N PHE A 202 23.56 -5.30 -20.22
CA PHE A 202 23.76 -5.69 -18.81
C PHE A 202 24.98 -5.03 -18.13
N GLU A 203 25.94 -4.52 -18.90
CA GLU A 203 27.24 -4.02 -18.42
C GLU A 203 27.32 -2.50 -18.18
N ARG A 204 26.23 -1.73 -18.32
CA ARG A 204 26.27 -0.28 -18.05
C ARG A 204 26.07 0.03 -16.57
N SER A 205 27.07 0.67 -15.96
CA SER A 205 27.10 1.04 -14.53
C SER A 205 26.21 2.23 -14.18
N ASP A 206 25.88 3.12 -15.12
CA ASP A 206 24.94 4.23 -14.91
C ASP A 206 23.68 4.01 -15.75
N ARG A 207 22.62 3.53 -15.08
CA ARG A 207 21.31 3.28 -15.65
C ARG A 207 20.29 4.35 -15.27
N HIS A 208 20.72 5.38 -14.55
CA HIS A 208 19.84 6.48 -14.21
C HIS A 208 19.39 7.25 -15.46
N SER A 209 20.19 7.23 -16.53
CA SER A 209 19.84 7.80 -17.84
C SER A 209 18.75 7.03 -18.60
N ASP A 210 18.49 5.77 -18.21
CA ASP A 210 17.47 4.95 -18.86
C ASP A 210 16.06 5.32 -18.36
N VAL A 211 15.96 5.90 -17.16
CA VAL A 211 14.73 6.47 -16.62
C VAL A 211 14.50 7.83 -17.27
N LEU A 212 13.51 7.91 -18.16
CA LEU A 212 13.19 9.13 -18.91
C LEU A 212 12.34 10.09 -18.10
N ALA A 213 11.39 9.58 -17.32
CA ALA A 213 10.55 10.38 -16.45
C ALA A 213 9.89 9.52 -15.37
N VAL A 214 9.49 10.19 -14.29
CA VAL A 214 8.81 9.59 -13.15
C VAL A 214 7.79 10.56 -12.56
N GLY A 215 6.80 10.00 -11.86
CA GLY A 215 5.79 10.76 -11.13
C GLY A 215 4.95 9.82 -10.27
N GLY A 216 4.13 10.37 -9.39
CA GLY A 216 3.25 9.58 -8.56
C GLY A 216 2.20 10.42 -7.86
N VAL A 217 1.19 9.76 -7.30
CA VAL A 217 0.10 10.39 -6.56
C VAL A 217 -0.22 9.59 -5.28
N TYR A 218 -0.61 10.29 -4.22
CA TYR A 218 -1.11 9.69 -2.97
C TYR A 218 -2.56 9.20 -3.09
N THR A 219 -2.87 8.57 -4.21
CA THR A 219 -4.21 8.09 -4.57
C THR A 219 -4.08 6.67 -5.09
N ALA A 220 -4.58 5.71 -4.32
CA ALA A 220 -4.60 4.30 -4.66
C ALA A 220 -5.70 3.55 -3.88
N GLY A 221 -5.52 2.25 -3.61
CA GLY A 221 -6.54 1.36 -3.04
C GLY A 221 -7.21 1.89 -1.75
N ASP A 222 -6.42 2.34 -0.78
CA ASP A 222 -6.90 2.84 0.53
C ASP A 222 -7.77 4.08 0.37
N LYS A 223 -7.47 4.92 -0.64
CA LYS A 223 -8.25 6.12 -0.94
C LYS A 223 -9.61 5.76 -1.52
N PHE A 224 -9.66 4.74 -2.38
CA PHE A 224 -10.92 4.22 -2.92
C PHE A 224 -11.78 3.58 -1.82
N ASP A 225 -11.18 2.82 -0.91
CA ASP A 225 -11.90 2.28 0.27
C ASP A 225 -12.42 3.40 1.17
N SER A 226 -11.61 4.43 1.39
CA SER A 226 -12.01 5.60 2.17
C SER A 226 -13.20 6.34 1.54
N GLN A 227 -13.28 6.42 0.21
CA GLN A 227 -14.42 7.05 -0.47
C GLN A 227 -15.68 6.21 -0.38
N ILE A 228 -15.59 4.88 -0.50
CA ILE A 228 -16.72 3.98 -0.25
C ILE A 228 -17.20 4.15 1.20
N MET A 229 -16.25 4.16 2.16
CA MET A 229 -16.55 4.37 3.57
C MET A 229 -17.29 5.71 3.77
N TRP A 230 -16.79 6.79 3.15
CA TRP A 230 -17.38 8.12 3.25
C TRP A 230 -18.78 8.18 2.64
N GLU A 231 -18.97 7.77 1.39
CA GLU A 231 -20.23 7.97 0.65
C GLU A 231 -21.33 6.96 0.99
N LYS A 232 -20.99 5.69 1.22
CA LYS A 232 -22.00 4.63 1.41
C LYS A 232 -22.17 4.24 2.87
N ILE A 233 -21.08 4.22 3.64
CA ILE A 233 -21.05 3.57 4.95
C ILE A 233 -21.17 4.56 6.11
N ALA A 234 -20.51 5.72 6.05
CA ALA A 234 -20.41 6.66 7.16
C ALA A 234 -21.75 7.24 7.63
N ARG A 235 -22.80 7.16 6.79
CA ARG A 235 -24.17 7.52 7.17
C ARG A 235 -24.70 6.69 8.35
N HIS A 236 -24.30 5.42 8.45
CA HIS A 236 -24.64 4.52 9.55
C HIS A 236 -23.88 4.83 10.85
N PHE A 237 -22.90 5.74 10.77
CA PHE A 237 -21.99 6.13 11.84
C PHE A 237 -22.01 7.63 12.10
N GLY A 238 -23.06 8.33 11.64
CA GLY A 238 -23.33 9.71 11.99
C GLY A 238 -23.06 10.76 10.89
N ARG A 239 -22.59 10.38 9.70
CA ARG A 239 -22.51 11.34 8.58
C ARG A 239 -23.92 11.82 8.22
N GLY A 240 -24.15 13.13 8.31
CA GLY A 240 -25.45 13.76 8.06
C GLY A 240 -26.39 13.77 9.27
N VAL A 241 -25.99 13.18 10.41
CA VAL A 241 -26.73 13.29 11.67
C VAL A 241 -26.44 14.64 12.30
N ARG A 242 -27.48 15.23 12.90
CA ARG A 242 -27.39 16.46 13.67
C ARG A 242 -27.62 16.19 15.14
N TYR A 243 -27.07 17.03 16.01
CA TYR A 243 -27.32 16.96 17.44
C TYR A 243 -27.58 18.34 18.03
N ARG A 244 -28.41 18.38 19.08
CA ARG A 244 -28.72 19.62 19.78
C ARG A 244 -27.58 20.01 20.71
N GLY A 245 -27.11 21.27 20.61
CA GLY A 245 -26.08 21.79 21.50
C GLY A 245 -26.56 21.87 22.95
N MET A 246 -25.68 21.59 23.92
CA MET A 246 -26.03 21.67 25.34
C MET A 246 -26.43 23.11 25.69
N GLY A 247 -27.67 23.30 26.15
CA GLY A 247 -28.22 24.63 26.47
C GLY A 247 -28.48 25.53 25.26
N LYS A 248 -28.46 25.00 24.03
CA LYS A 248 -28.78 25.73 22.80
C LYS A 248 -29.96 25.09 22.09
N GLU A 249 -30.80 25.90 21.44
CA GLU A 249 -31.88 25.39 20.57
C GLU A 249 -31.38 24.98 19.18
N GLU A 250 -30.18 25.39 18.81
CA GLU A 250 -29.56 25.08 17.52
C GLU A 250 -29.08 23.63 17.41
N TYR A 251 -29.20 23.10 16.20
CA TYR A 251 -28.68 21.81 15.80
C TYR A 251 -27.35 21.97 15.07
N PHE A 252 -26.38 21.14 15.43
CA PHE A 252 -25.05 21.11 14.83
C PHE A 252 -24.84 19.78 14.13
N ASP A 253 -24.12 19.79 13.01
CA ASP A 253 -23.64 18.57 12.40
C ASP A 253 -22.57 17.92 13.29
N ILE A 254 -22.43 16.60 13.20
CA ILE A 254 -21.31 15.91 13.85
C ILE A 254 -19.99 16.51 13.36
N PRO A 255 -19.02 16.77 14.26
CA PRO A 255 -17.70 17.26 13.87
C PRO A 255 -17.11 16.42 12.73
N LEU A 256 -16.78 17.07 11.61
CA LEU A 256 -16.17 16.42 10.45
C LEU A 256 -14.87 15.71 10.81
N SER A 257 -14.17 16.13 11.87
CA SER A 257 -12.98 15.45 12.39
C SER A 257 -13.27 14.01 12.83
N ILE A 258 -14.46 13.72 13.38
CA ILE A 258 -14.84 12.36 13.78
C ILE A 258 -15.08 11.51 12.54
N ILE A 259 -15.93 11.98 11.62
CA ILE A 259 -16.32 11.22 10.43
C ILE A 259 -15.13 11.03 9.46
N SER A 260 -14.34 12.08 9.22
CA SER A 260 -13.15 11.97 8.35
C SER A 260 -12.06 11.06 8.95
N THR A 261 -11.90 11.04 10.27
CA THR A 261 -11.00 10.11 10.96
C THR A 261 -11.53 8.68 10.86
N LEU A 262 -12.85 8.48 10.92
CA LEU A 262 -13.48 7.18 10.76
C LEU A 262 -13.26 6.59 9.35
N CYS A 263 -13.23 7.45 8.33
CA CYS A 263 -13.00 7.03 6.95
C CYS A 263 -11.56 6.61 6.65
N GLN A 264 -10.67 6.67 7.65
CA GLN A 264 -9.29 6.24 7.53
C GLN A 264 -9.02 5.23 8.63
N TRP A 265 -9.07 3.94 8.28
CA TRP A 265 -9.00 2.83 9.22
C TRP A 265 -7.84 2.98 10.24
N HIS A 266 -6.66 3.40 9.79
CA HIS A 266 -5.46 3.58 10.63
C HIS A 266 -5.60 4.67 11.69
N ARG A 267 -6.56 5.59 11.52
CA ARG A 267 -6.87 6.69 12.44
C ARG A 267 -8.06 6.41 13.34
N ILE A 268 -8.88 5.39 13.07
CA ILE A 268 -9.98 4.96 13.96
C ILE A 268 -9.53 4.82 15.42
N PRO A 269 -8.33 4.28 15.74
CA PRO A 269 -7.84 4.22 17.12
C PRO A 269 -7.75 5.58 17.82
N LEU A 270 -7.54 6.69 17.09
CA LEU A 270 -7.53 8.04 17.67
C LEU A 270 -8.90 8.43 18.25
N LEU A 271 -9.99 7.85 17.72
CA LEU A 271 -11.35 8.08 18.22
C LEU A 271 -11.58 7.41 19.60
N ARG A 272 -10.68 6.53 20.05
CA ARG A 272 -10.76 5.86 21.36
C ARG A 272 -10.24 6.69 22.52
N THR A 273 -9.69 7.88 22.26
CA THR A 273 -9.25 8.78 23.34
C THR A 273 -10.42 9.10 24.27
N ARG A 274 -10.14 9.24 25.58
CA ARG A 274 -11.18 9.53 26.59
C ARG A 274 -12.01 10.76 26.19
N LYS A 275 -11.33 11.82 25.75
CA LYS A 275 -11.96 13.06 25.28
C LYS A 275 -12.96 12.84 24.14
N ILE A 276 -12.57 12.08 23.12
CA ILE A 276 -13.45 11.82 21.96
C ILE A 276 -14.61 10.90 22.36
N ARG A 277 -14.37 9.89 23.19
CA ARG A 277 -15.45 9.02 23.71
C ARG A 277 -16.48 9.79 24.52
N GLU A 278 -16.03 10.69 25.40
CA GLU A 278 -16.93 11.58 26.15
C GLU A 278 -17.73 12.48 25.19
N GLN A 279 -17.09 13.02 24.15
CA GLN A 279 -17.78 13.80 23.12
C GLN A 279 -18.84 12.99 22.36
N ILE A 280 -18.53 11.77 21.91
CA ILE A 280 -19.48 10.89 21.21
C ILE A 280 -20.67 10.57 22.11
N ARG A 281 -20.47 10.32 23.41
CA ARG A 281 -21.56 10.07 24.36
C ARG A 281 -22.48 11.29 24.53
N LEU A 282 -21.92 12.49 24.59
CA LEU A 282 -22.72 13.72 24.65
C LEU A 282 -23.54 13.91 23.37
N ILE A 283 -22.94 13.69 22.19
CA ILE A 283 -23.63 13.75 20.90
C ILE A 283 -24.78 12.73 20.87
N LYS A 284 -24.53 11.48 21.27
CA LYS A 284 -25.53 10.39 21.28
C LYS A 284 -26.82 10.76 22.01
N ASN A 285 -26.71 11.45 23.14
CA ASN A 285 -27.87 11.81 23.95
C ASN A 285 -28.73 12.94 23.36
N ALA A 286 -28.19 13.67 22.37
CA ALA A 286 -28.85 14.83 21.75
C ALA A 286 -29.00 14.70 20.23
N ALA A 287 -28.65 13.54 19.65
CA ALA A 287 -28.65 13.30 18.22
C ALA A 287 -30.06 13.06 17.66
N THR A 288 -30.29 13.49 16.42
CA THR A 288 -31.52 13.23 15.66
C THR A 288 -31.65 11.76 15.28
N ASP A 289 -30.52 11.07 15.10
CA ASP A 289 -30.45 9.62 14.93
C ASP A 289 -29.50 9.07 15.98
N ARG A 290 -30.09 8.53 17.05
CA ARG A 290 -29.33 7.95 18.17
C ARG A 290 -28.65 6.64 17.77
N GLN A 291 -29.29 5.83 16.92
CA GLN A 291 -28.79 4.50 16.53
C GLN A 291 -27.49 4.63 15.74
N ALA A 292 -27.39 5.60 14.83
CA ALA A 292 -26.16 5.85 14.08
C ALA A 292 -24.96 6.19 14.99
N ILE A 293 -25.20 6.89 16.11
CA ILE A 293 -24.13 7.20 17.08
C ILE A 293 -23.81 6.02 17.98
N GLU A 294 -24.80 5.19 18.31
CA GLU A 294 -24.58 3.92 19.01
C GLU A 294 -23.72 2.98 18.16
N ASN A 295 -24.02 2.87 16.87
CA ASN A 295 -23.19 2.12 15.92
C ASN A 295 -21.75 2.64 15.88
N LEU A 296 -21.55 3.96 15.89
CA LEU A 296 -20.23 4.59 15.93
C LEU A 296 -19.49 4.23 17.24
N GLU A 297 -20.17 4.32 18.38
CA GLU A 297 -19.60 3.97 19.68
C GLU A 297 -19.20 2.49 19.73
N HIS A 298 -20.03 1.57 19.21
CA HIS A 298 -19.73 0.14 19.12
C HIS A 298 -18.55 -0.16 18.19
N LEU A 299 -18.55 0.42 16.98
CA LEU A 299 -17.47 0.24 16.00
C LEU A 299 -16.10 0.64 16.58
N ILE A 300 -16.05 1.75 17.33
CA ILE A 300 -14.83 2.25 17.98
C ILE A 300 -14.49 1.45 19.24
N GLY A 301 -15.50 1.09 20.02
CA GLY A 301 -15.35 0.39 21.30
C GLY A 301 -14.84 -1.03 21.15
N ASP A 302 -15.42 -1.77 20.21
CA ASP A 302 -15.16 -3.20 19.97
C ASP A 302 -14.09 -3.47 18.88
N ASN A 303 -13.42 -2.42 18.40
CA ASN A 303 -12.34 -2.49 17.41
C ASN A 303 -12.75 -3.13 16.06
N TYR A 304 -14.01 -2.96 15.67
CA TYR A 304 -14.54 -3.51 14.43
C TYR A 304 -14.17 -2.73 13.16
N GLY A 305 -13.45 -1.61 13.29
CA GLY A 305 -13.03 -0.78 12.16
C GLY A 305 -12.25 -1.55 11.10
N PHE A 306 -11.37 -2.48 11.49
CA PHE A 306 -10.62 -3.31 10.54
C PHE A 306 -11.56 -4.20 9.70
N PHE A 307 -12.45 -4.95 10.36
CA PHE A 307 -13.36 -5.87 9.69
C PHE A 307 -14.31 -5.14 8.74
N LEU A 308 -14.77 -3.94 9.12
CA LEU A 308 -15.57 -3.10 8.23
C LEU A 308 -14.80 -2.71 6.97
N PHE A 309 -13.54 -2.27 7.09
CA PHE A 309 -12.71 -1.95 5.94
C PHE A 309 -12.37 -3.18 5.10
N GLN A 310 -12.24 -4.36 5.70
CA GLN A 310 -12.07 -5.61 4.95
C GLN A 310 -13.31 -5.95 4.12
N SER A 311 -14.52 -5.73 4.65
CA SER A 311 -15.77 -5.87 3.89
C SER A 311 -15.85 -4.85 2.74
N ILE A 312 -15.36 -3.63 2.95
CA ILE A 312 -15.29 -2.59 1.91
C ILE A 312 -14.30 -2.98 0.80
N GLU A 313 -13.08 -3.39 1.18
CA GLU A 313 -12.04 -3.83 0.24
C GLU A 313 -12.53 -5.02 -0.58
N LYS A 314 -13.21 -5.98 0.07
CA LYS A 314 -13.81 -7.13 -0.60
C LYS A 314 -14.85 -6.70 -1.65
N ALA A 315 -15.78 -5.82 -1.30
CA ALA A 315 -16.78 -5.32 -2.24
C ALA A 315 -16.13 -4.56 -3.41
N LYS A 316 -15.09 -3.75 -3.15
CA LYS A 316 -14.30 -3.07 -4.20
C LYS A 316 -13.62 -4.07 -5.14
N CYS A 317 -13.03 -5.13 -4.60
CA CYS A 317 -12.42 -6.19 -5.40
C CYS A 317 -13.47 -6.91 -6.26
N GLU A 318 -14.64 -7.24 -5.71
CA GLU A 318 -15.76 -7.84 -6.45
C GLU A 318 -16.26 -6.95 -7.60
N LEU A 319 -16.27 -5.61 -7.42
CA LEU A 319 -16.58 -4.64 -8.48
C LEU A 319 -15.59 -4.65 -9.64
N SER A 320 -14.43 -5.28 -9.50
CA SER A 320 -13.50 -5.44 -10.62
C SER A 320 -14.00 -6.49 -11.63
N GLU A 321 -14.86 -7.41 -11.20
CA GLU A 321 -15.40 -8.49 -12.02
C GLU A 321 -16.91 -8.32 -12.29
N ARG A 322 -17.65 -7.75 -11.34
CA ARG A 322 -19.12 -7.63 -11.36
C ARG A 322 -19.58 -6.19 -11.45
N ASP A 323 -20.75 -5.94 -12.04
CA ASP A 323 -21.28 -4.57 -12.16
C ASP A 323 -21.83 -4.01 -10.83
N GLU A 324 -22.11 -4.90 -9.89
CA GLU A 324 -22.57 -4.59 -8.54
C GLU A 324 -21.87 -5.49 -7.51
N ALA A 325 -21.69 -4.95 -6.30
CA ALA A 325 -21.20 -5.67 -5.14
C ALA A 325 -21.88 -5.15 -3.88
N ARG A 326 -21.73 -5.87 -2.76
CA ARG A 326 -22.34 -5.47 -1.49
C ARG A 326 -21.32 -5.44 -0.36
N VAL A 327 -21.30 -4.34 0.39
CA VAL A 327 -20.59 -4.25 1.66
C VAL A 327 -21.46 -4.91 2.72
N CYS A 328 -21.19 -6.18 2.96
CA CYS A 328 -21.82 -6.97 4.01
C CYS A 328 -20.94 -6.95 5.26
N PHE A 329 -21.47 -6.42 6.35
CA PHE A 329 -20.77 -6.38 7.64
C PHE A 329 -21.75 -6.75 8.75
N LYS A 330 -21.39 -7.72 9.58
CA LYS A 330 -22.23 -8.21 10.67
C LYS A 330 -21.36 -8.50 11.89
N GLU A 331 -21.46 -7.64 12.90
CA GLU A 331 -20.82 -7.83 14.20
C GLU A 331 -21.79 -7.44 15.32
N ARG A 332 -22.06 -8.39 16.24
CA ARG A 332 -23.10 -8.26 17.27
C ARG A 332 -24.44 -7.79 16.67
N ASP A 333 -24.92 -6.61 17.08
CA ASP A 333 -26.17 -5.99 16.61
C ASP A 333 -25.97 -5.07 15.39
N LEU A 334 -24.73 -4.85 14.96
CA LEU A 334 -24.42 -4.01 13.82
C LEU A 334 -24.46 -4.84 12.54
N VAL A 335 -25.54 -4.68 11.77
CA VAL A 335 -25.73 -5.33 10.47
C VAL A 335 -25.80 -4.27 9.37
N LEU A 336 -24.85 -4.30 8.45
CA LEU A 336 -24.79 -3.45 7.27
C LEU A 336 -24.85 -4.30 6.02
N ASN A 337 -25.63 -3.84 5.05
CA ASN A 337 -25.76 -4.49 3.76
C ASN A 337 -25.96 -3.44 2.66
N GLU A 338 -24.87 -2.77 2.30
CA GLU A 338 -24.87 -1.65 1.36
C GLU A 338 -24.48 -2.10 -0.04
N GLU A 339 -25.33 -1.82 -1.02
CA GLU A 339 -25.03 -2.10 -2.43
C GLU A 339 -24.21 -0.97 -3.04
N ILE A 340 -23.25 -1.32 -3.88
CA ILE A 340 -22.41 -0.40 -4.64
C ILE A 340 -22.39 -0.88 -6.09
N THR A 341 -22.62 0.02 -7.03
CA THR A 341 -22.47 -0.27 -8.47
C THR A 341 -21.14 0.25 -9.00
N LYS A 342 -20.64 -0.29 -10.12
CA LYS A 342 -19.46 0.26 -10.82
C LYS A 342 -19.62 1.73 -11.16
N LYS A 343 -20.81 2.15 -11.60
CA LYS A 343 -21.10 3.55 -11.93
C LYS A 343 -20.96 4.46 -10.71
N GLU A 344 -21.57 4.10 -9.59
CA GLU A 344 -21.43 4.85 -8.34
C GLU A 344 -19.97 4.91 -7.89
N PHE A 345 -19.22 3.79 -8.01
CA PHE A 345 -17.81 3.74 -7.67
C PHE A 345 -16.97 4.71 -8.52
N GLU A 346 -17.22 4.78 -9.81
CA GLU A 346 -16.53 5.71 -10.71
C GLU A 346 -16.89 7.17 -10.41
N GLU A 347 -18.18 7.46 -10.16
CA GLU A 347 -18.66 8.81 -9.83
C GLU A 347 -18.04 9.33 -8.52
N MET A 348 -18.07 8.52 -7.44
CA MET A 348 -17.50 8.91 -6.15
C MET A 348 -15.96 9.07 -6.19
N ASN A 349 -15.30 8.43 -7.15
CA ASN A 349 -13.85 8.49 -7.32
C ASN A 349 -13.39 9.37 -8.48
N GLY A 350 -14.28 10.14 -9.13
CA GLY A 350 -13.94 10.94 -10.30
C GLY A 350 -12.70 11.82 -10.10
N GLY A 351 -12.63 12.54 -8.98
CA GLY A 351 -11.46 13.38 -8.66
C GLY A 351 -10.16 12.60 -8.47
N ASN A 352 -10.23 11.43 -7.83
CA ASN A 352 -9.08 10.54 -7.63
C ASN A 352 -8.59 9.98 -9.00
N LEU A 353 -9.53 9.58 -9.87
CA LEU A 353 -9.23 9.08 -11.21
C LEU A 353 -8.62 10.17 -12.09
N SER A 354 -9.14 11.41 -12.01
CA SER A 354 -8.56 12.56 -12.72
C SER A 354 -7.14 12.87 -12.28
N GLN A 355 -6.82 12.74 -10.99
CA GLN A 355 -5.45 12.92 -10.49
C GLN A 355 -4.48 11.87 -11.06
N ILE A 356 -4.89 10.60 -11.09
CA ILE A 356 -4.11 9.52 -11.70
C ILE A 356 -3.91 9.79 -13.20
N ALA A 357 -4.98 10.11 -13.92
CA ALA A 357 -4.95 10.43 -15.34
C ALA A 357 -3.99 11.58 -15.66
N HIS A 358 -4.06 12.68 -14.91
CA HIS A 358 -3.17 13.82 -15.08
C HIS A 358 -1.71 13.46 -14.85
N CYS A 359 -1.42 12.66 -13.83
CA CYS A 359 -0.06 12.22 -13.52
C CYS A 359 0.52 11.36 -14.65
N ILE A 360 -0.27 10.44 -15.23
CA ILE A 360 0.16 9.63 -16.38
C ILE A 360 0.56 10.54 -17.55
N ASP A 361 -0.30 11.49 -17.90
CA ASP A 361 -0.07 12.43 -19.01
C ASP A 361 1.17 13.30 -18.75
N GLU A 362 1.35 13.75 -17.51
CA GLU A 362 2.50 14.55 -17.11
C GLU A 362 3.82 13.76 -17.17
N VAL A 363 3.82 12.50 -16.74
CA VAL A 363 5.00 11.63 -16.78
C VAL A 363 5.44 11.35 -18.21
N VAL A 364 4.49 11.05 -19.11
CA VAL A 364 4.85 10.87 -20.53
C VAL A 364 5.38 12.17 -21.12
N ARG A 365 4.74 13.31 -20.85
CA ARG A 365 5.24 14.62 -21.30
C ARG A 365 6.65 14.93 -20.77
N LYS A 366 6.92 14.65 -19.49
CA LYS A 366 8.25 14.84 -18.87
C LYS A 366 9.33 13.99 -19.54
N SER A 367 8.96 12.83 -20.10
CA SER A 367 9.91 11.95 -20.82
C SER A 367 10.32 12.48 -22.19
N GLY A 368 9.67 13.55 -22.68
CA GLY A 368 9.88 14.10 -24.02
C GLY A 368 9.22 13.27 -25.13
N LEU A 369 8.34 12.34 -24.77
CA LEU A 369 7.64 11.42 -25.68
C LEU A 369 6.13 11.70 -25.72
N THR A 370 5.44 11.05 -26.65
CA THR A 370 3.98 10.97 -26.70
C THR A 370 3.50 9.57 -26.30
N HIS A 371 2.19 9.41 -26.01
CA HIS A 371 1.64 8.08 -25.68
C HIS A 371 1.84 7.05 -26.80
N ARG A 372 2.01 7.49 -28.04
CA ARG A 372 2.24 6.60 -29.19
C ARG A 372 3.64 6.00 -29.21
N ASP A 373 4.62 6.71 -28.66
CA ASP A 373 6.03 6.32 -28.64
C ASP A 373 6.34 5.28 -27.55
N ILE A 374 5.42 5.06 -26.61
CA ILE A 374 5.52 3.99 -25.63
C ILE A 374 5.25 2.65 -26.32
N ASP A 375 6.16 1.71 -26.24
CA ASP A 375 6.03 0.39 -26.85
C ASP A 375 5.18 -0.57 -26.01
N THR A 376 5.40 -0.56 -24.70
CA THR A 376 4.82 -1.53 -23.75
C THR A 376 4.43 -0.82 -22.47
N VAL A 377 3.30 -1.22 -21.89
CA VAL A 377 2.79 -0.70 -20.62
C VAL A 377 2.69 -1.85 -19.63
N PHE A 378 3.44 -1.80 -18.55
CA PHE A 378 3.29 -2.71 -17.41
C PHE A 378 2.46 -2.07 -16.33
N LEU A 379 1.42 -2.78 -15.89
CA LEU A 379 0.60 -2.40 -14.75
C LEU A 379 0.77 -3.41 -13.63
N THR A 380 1.05 -2.93 -12.43
CA THR A 380 1.19 -3.75 -11.22
C THR A 380 0.37 -3.20 -10.08
N GLY A 381 0.20 -4.02 -9.04
CA GLY A 381 -0.65 -3.67 -7.90
C GLY A 381 -2.10 -4.11 -8.09
N GLY A 382 -2.75 -4.51 -7.00
CA GLY A 382 -4.15 -4.95 -7.02
C GLY A 382 -5.11 -3.88 -7.53
N THR A 383 -4.81 -2.61 -7.24
CA THR A 383 -5.58 -1.46 -7.69
C THR A 383 -5.58 -1.27 -9.22
N SER A 384 -4.54 -1.76 -9.92
CA SER A 384 -4.51 -1.73 -11.40
C SER A 384 -5.57 -2.63 -12.06
N LYS A 385 -6.11 -3.61 -11.31
CA LYS A 385 -7.14 -4.54 -11.79
C LYS A 385 -8.53 -3.89 -11.89
N ILE A 386 -8.70 -2.69 -11.32
CA ILE A 386 -9.95 -1.94 -11.38
C ILE A 386 -10.23 -1.56 -12.85
N PRO A 387 -11.40 -1.91 -13.41
CA PRO A 387 -11.70 -1.71 -14.83
C PRO A 387 -11.53 -0.28 -15.33
N VAL A 388 -11.96 0.73 -14.54
CA VAL A 388 -11.80 2.14 -14.94
C VAL A 388 -10.33 2.55 -15.02
N ILE A 389 -9.46 2.04 -14.14
CA ILE A 389 -8.01 2.28 -14.21
C ILE A 389 -7.46 1.66 -15.49
N ARG A 390 -7.81 0.41 -15.79
CA ARG A 390 -7.38 -0.26 -17.02
C ARG A 390 -7.80 0.52 -18.27
N ARG A 391 -9.05 0.98 -18.34
CA ARG A 391 -9.55 1.81 -19.45
C ARG A 391 -8.73 3.09 -19.64
N LEU A 392 -8.32 3.76 -18.55
CA LEU A 392 -7.47 4.96 -18.64
C LEU A 392 -6.16 4.69 -19.39
N PHE A 393 -5.56 3.51 -19.24
CA PHE A 393 -4.35 3.11 -19.98
C PHE A 393 -4.66 2.65 -21.40
N GLU A 394 -5.73 1.88 -21.60
CA GLU A 394 -6.14 1.41 -22.93
C GLU A 394 -6.45 2.58 -23.87
N GLU A 395 -7.14 3.61 -23.38
CA GLU A 395 -7.45 4.83 -24.15
C GLU A 395 -6.20 5.64 -24.52
N ARG A 396 -5.16 5.62 -23.68
CA ARG A 396 -3.93 6.39 -23.89
C ARG A 396 -2.93 5.67 -24.78
N PHE A 397 -2.65 4.41 -24.47
CA PHE A 397 -1.55 3.65 -25.06
C PHE A 397 -2.03 2.60 -26.07
N GLY A 398 -3.29 2.19 -25.99
CA GLY A 398 -3.87 1.11 -26.80
C GLY A 398 -3.81 -0.25 -26.10
N ALA A 399 -4.91 -0.99 -26.13
CA ALA A 399 -5.05 -2.28 -25.42
C ALA A 399 -3.97 -3.33 -25.77
N GLY A 400 -3.45 -3.32 -27.01
CA GLY A 400 -2.41 -4.24 -27.45
C GLY A 400 -1.02 -4.01 -26.83
N LYS A 401 -0.80 -2.88 -26.15
CA LYS A 401 0.48 -2.56 -25.48
C LYS A 401 0.49 -2.89 -23.99
N LEU A 402 -0.68 -3.18 -23.41
CA LEU A 402 -0.80 -3.48 -21.99
C LEU A 402 -0.42 -4.93 -21.71
N GLU A 403 0.61 -5.12 -20.89
CA GLU A 403 1.00 -6.42 -20.38
C GLU A 403 0.64 -6.54 -18.89
N GLN A 404 -0.19 -7.52 -18.55
CA GLN A 404 -0.35 -8.00 -17.18
C GLN A 404 0.73 -9.04 -16.89
N LYS A 405 1.92 -8.57 -16.54
CA LYS A 405 2.88 -9.39 -15.79
C LYS A 405 2.73 -9.08 -14.31
N ASP A 406 2.99 -10.08 -13.47
CA ASP A 406 3.00 -9.88 -12.03
C ASP A 406 4.22 -9.05 -11.65
N ALA A 407 4.12 -7.72 -11.78
CA ALA A 407 5.30 -6.89 -11.71
C ALA A 407 5.89 -6.82 -10.29
N PHE A 408 5.19 -7.25 -9.24
CA PHE A 408 5.82 -7.54 -7.94
C PHE A 408 6.91 -8.61 -8.08
N THR A 409 6.59 -9.71 -8.77
CA THR A 409 7.56 -10.75 -9.07
C THR A 409 8.68 -10.22 -9.98
N SER A 410 8.38 -9.34 -10.93
CA SER A 410 9.39 -8.69 -11.78
C SER A 410 10.30 -7.72 -11.02
N VAL A 411 9.77 -6.91 -10.10
CA VAL A 411 10.53 -5.96 -9.26
C VAL A 411 11.46 -6.77 -8.37
N VAL A 412 10.95 -7.69 -7.56
CA VAL A 412 11.78 -8.43 -6.62
C VAL A 412 12.84 -9.29 -7.32
N HIS A 413 12.50 -9.90 -8.47
CA HIS A 413 13.48 -10.59 -9.30
C HIS A 413 14.53 -9.61 -9.85
N GLY A 414 14.09 -8.45 -10.34
CA GLY A 414 14.95 -7.36 -10.79
C GLY A 414 15.92 -6.83 -9.73
N LEU A 415 15.49 -6.77 -8.47
CA LEU A 415 16.34 -6.36 -7.35
C LEU A 415 17.49 -7.37 -7.14
N GLY A 416 17.18 -8.66 -7.21
CA GLY A 416 18.21 -9.72 -7.20
C GLY A 416 19.12 -9.64 -8.44
N ALA A 417 18.54 -9.37 -9.62
CA ALA A 417 19.29 -9.25 -10.87
C ALA A 417 20.17 -8.00 -10.92
N SER A 418 19.92 -7.01 -10.06
CA SER A 418 20.72 -5.79 -9.93
C SER A 418 22.01 -5.99 -9.13
N VAL A 419 22.17 -7.11 -8.43
CA VAL A 419 23.34 -7.37 -7.56
C VAL A 419 24.69 -7.18 -8.27
N PRO A 420 24.89 -7.65 -9.52
CA PRO A 420 26.15 -7.43 -10.26
C PRO A 420 26.48 -5.95 -10.50
N LEU A 421 25.50 -5.04 -10.45
CA LEU A 421 25.71 -3.60 -10.64
C LEU A 421 26.34 -2.93 -9.41
N PHE A 422 26.34 -3.60 -8.25
CA PHE A 422 26.87 -3.12 -6.98
C PHE A 422 28.16 -3.82 -6.55
N ALA A 423 28.68 -4.72 -7.39
CA ALA A 423 29.78 -5.64 -7.08
C ALA A 423 31.17 -5.04 -7.30
#